data_AF-A0AA97FCA8-F1
#
_entry.id   AF-A0AA97FCA8-F1
#
_cell.length_a   1.000
_cell.length_b   1.000
_cell.length_c   1.000
_cell.angle_alpha   90.00
_cell.angle_beta   90.00
_cell.angle_gamma   90.00
#
_symmetry.space_group_name_H-M   'P 1'
#
loop_
_entity.id
_entity.type
_entity.pdbx_description
1 polymer ?
#
loop_
_entity_poly.entity_id
_entity_poly.type
_entity_poly.pdbx_seq_one_letter_code
_entity_poly.pdbx_strand_id
1 'polypeptide(L)'
;MSAISCALGIVFVLAIAALHISGFGEFTSQMNASNASDFLKDMFPILYIMPSLYLCALAIFGMLALAMPAMRKPICLILSVAVFSCGALALLLNEWIPVVVMGAGALLFLAAAFTTTAGQSEPR
;
A
#
# COMPACT_ATOMS: atom_id res chain seq x y z
N MET A 1 -14.11 12.99 9.91
CA MET A 1 -13.64 11.63 10.27
C MET A 1 -13.13 10.88 9.05
N SER A 2 -13.93 10.73 7.99
CA SER A 2 -13.51 10.03 6.74
C SER A 2 -12.16 10.49 6.15
N ALA A 3 -11.90 11.81 6.05
CA ALA A 3 -10.62 12.32 5.55
C ALA A 3 -9.41 11.94 6.44
N ILE A 4 -9.58 11.96 7.76
CA ILE A 4 -8.51 11.63 8.71
C ILE A 4 -8.17 10.15 8.61
N SER A 5 -9.19 9.28 8.57
CA SER A 5 -9.00 7.84 8.40
C SER A 5 -8.31 7.52 7.06
N CYS A 6 -8.71 8.18 5.97
CA CYS A 6 -8.04 8.03 4.68
C CYS A 6 -6.56 8.48 4.74
N ALA A 7 -6.28 9.65 5.36
CA ALA A 7 -4.92 10.15 5.53
C ALA A 7 -4.03 9.20 6.35
N LEU A 8 -4.55 8.65 7.45
CA LEU A 8 -3.82 7.65 8.24
C LEU A 8 -3.58 6.36 7.46
N GLY A 9 -4.55 5.91 6.65
CA GLY A 9 -4.38 4.77 5.75
C GLY A 9 -3.23 4.98 4.76
N ILE A 10 -3.14 6.18 4.17
CA ILE A 10 -2.03 6.56 3.27
C ILE A 10 -0.68 6.49 4.01
N VAL A 11 -0.62 7.01 5.24
CA VAL A 11 0.62 6.98 6.05
C VAL A 11 1.08 5.55 6.29
N PHE A 12 0.17 4.62 6.61
CA PHE A 12 0.54 3.21 6.81
C PHE A 12 1.01 2.53 5.52
N VAL A 13 0.38 2.81 4.38
CA VAL A 13 0.82 2.32 3.07
C VAL A 13 2.23 2.81 2.74
N LEU A 14 2.49 4.11 2.93
CA LEU A 14 3.81 4.70 2.68
C LEU A 14 4.87 4.20 3.67
N ALA A 15 4.50 3.96 4.93
CA ALA A 15 5.41 3.40 5.93
C ALA A 15 5.91 2.02 5.50
N ILE A 16 5.04 1.13 5.01
CA ILE A 16 5.47 -0.17 4.50
C ILE A 16 6.26 -0.04 3.19
N ALA A 17 5.87 0.87 2.29
CA ALA A 17 6.65 1.11 1.06
C ALA A 17 8.11 1.49 1.38
N ALA A 18 8.29 2.37 2.38
CA ALA A 18 9.58 2.83 2.86
C ALA A 18 10.36 1.74 3.60
N LEU A 19 9.72 0.99 4.50
CA LEU A 19 10.36 -0.12 5.21
C LEU A 19 10.80 -1.22 4.24
N HIS A 20 9.96 -1.57 3.26
CA HIS A 20 10.30 -2.57 2.25
C HIS A 20 11.50 -2.13 1.40
N ILE A 21 11.48 -0.90 0.86
CA ILE A 21 12.60 -0.44 0.01
C ILE A 21 13.89 -0.21 0.79
N SER A 22 13.83 0.00 2.11
CA SER A 22 15.04 0.15 2.95
C SER A 22 15.93 -1.09 2.95
N GLY A 23 15.36 -2.28 2.69
CA GLY A 23 16.10 -3.54 2.59
C GLY A 23 16.76 -3.78 1.22
N PHE A 24 16.55 -2.90 0.24
CA PHE A 24 16.98 -3.13 -1.14
C PHE A 24 18.49 -3.36 -1.29
N GLY A 25 19.32 -2.59 -0.59
CA GLY A 25 20.78 -2.73 -0.65
C GLY A 25 21.27 -4.07 -0.11
N GLU A 26 20.74 -4.46 1.04
CA GLU A 26 21.05 -5.75 1.68
C GLU A 26 20.60 -6.92 0.80
N PHE A 27 19.35 -6.89 0.32
CA PHE A 27 18.81 -7.89 -0.59
C PHE A 27 19.67 -8.04 -1.86
N THR A 28 20.04 -6.92 -2.47
CA THR A 28 20.86 -6.91 -3.71
C THR A 28 22.26 -7.46 -3.44
N SER A 29 22.87 -7.12 -2.30
CA SER A 29 24.18 -7.66 -1.91
C SER A 29 24.13 -9.18 -1.71
N GLN A 30 23.13 -9.68 -0.99
CA GLN A 30 22.94 -11.12 -0.78
C GLN A 30 22.65 -11.85 -2.09
N MET A 31 21.83 -11.28 -2.97
CA MET A 31 21.55 -11.85 -4.29
C MET A 31 22.81 -11.96 -5.14
N ASN A 32 23.65 -10.92 -5.14
CA ASN A 32 24.91 -10.92 -5.89
C ASN A 32 25.93 -11.92 -5.34
N ALA A 33 25.97 -12.11 -4.02
CA ALA A 33 26.83 -13.09 -3.36
C ALA A 33 26.33 -14.55 -3.50
N SER A 34 25.08 -14.75 -3.91
CA SER A 34 24.50 -16.08 -4.08
C SER A 34 25.07 -16.84 -5.29
N ASN A 35 24.79 -18.15 -5.34
CA ASN A 35 25.06 -19.02 -6.47
C ASN A 35 23.96 -18.97 -7.56
N ALA A 36 23.07 -17.98 -7.51
CA ALA A 36 22.06 -17.77 -8.55
C ALA A 36 22.72 -17.45 -9.90
N SER A 37 21.99 -17.70 -10.99
CA SER A 37 22.45 -17.33 -12.33
C SER A 37 22.51 -15.81 -12.50
N ASP A 38 23.38 -15.34 -13.40
CA ASP A 38 23.54 -13.91 -13.70
C ASP A 38 22.21 -13.26 -14.10
N PHE A 39 21.38 -13.97 -14.87
CA PHE A 39 20.03 -13.53 -15.20
C PHE A 39 19.18 -13.18 -13.96
N LEU A 40 19.22 -14.02 -12.92
CA LEU A 40 18.47 -13.78 -11.70
C LEU A 40 19.07 -12.61 -10.91
N LYS A 41 20.40 -12.48 -10.89
CA LYS A 41 21.09 -11.35 -10.22
C LYS A 41 20.73 -10.00 -10.85
N ASP A 42 20.51 -9.97 -12.16
CA ASP A 42 20.08 -8.76 -12.87
C ASP A 42 18.57 -8.48 -12.68
N MET A 43 17.74 -9.53 -12.67
CA MET A 43 16.28 -9.37 -12.66
C MET A 43 15.69 -9.16 -11.25
N PHE A 44 16.15 -9.90 -10.24
CA PHE A 44 15.53 -9.90 -8.90
C PHE A 44 15.60 -8.57 -8.16
N PRO A 45 16.69 -7.78 -8.23
CA PRO A 45 16.70 -6.45 -7.63
C PRO A 45 15.61 -5.54 -8.18
N ILE A 46 15.38 -5.57 -9.49
CA ILE A 46 14.30 -4.79 -10.12
C ILE A 46 12.93 -5.25 -9.59
N LEU A 47 12.71 -6.57 -9.53
CA LEU A 47 11.47 -7.14 -8.99
C LEU A 47 11.26 -6.81 -7.52
N TYR A 48 12.32 -6.70 -6.73
CA TYR A 48 12.24 -6.31 -5.32
C TYR A 48 11.69 -4.89 -5.15
N ILE A 49 11.95 -3.96 -6.06
CA ILE A 49 11.43 -2.58 -5.92
C ILE A 49 9.94 -2.49 -6.29
N MET A 50 9.43 -3.41 -7.11
CA MET A 50 8.07 -3.34 -7.65
C MET A 50 6.96 -3.24 -6.58
N PRO A 51 6.94 -4.05 -5.50
CA PRO A 51 5.97 -3.89 -4.43
C PRO A 51 5.94 -2.48 -3.81
N SER A 52 7.10 -1.87 -3.58
CA SER A 52 7.19 -0.50 -3.05
C SER A 52 6.60 0.53 -4.03
N LEU A 53 6.82 0.37 -5.34
CA LEU A 53 6.21 1.23 -6.35
C LEU A 53 4.69 1.08 -6.38
N TYR A 54 4.16 -0.15 -6.27
CA TYR A 54 2.72 -0.36 -6.19
C TYR A 54 2.11 0.26 -4.93
N LEU A 55 2.76 0.15 -3.78
CA LEU A 55 2.31 0.80 -2.55
C LEU A 55 2.31 2.33 -2.69
N CYS A 56 3.34 2.91 -3.30
CA CYS A 56 3.36 4.34 -3.62
C CYS A 56 2.21 4.74 -4.56
N ALA A 57 1.89 3.93 -5.59
CA ALA A 57 0.76 4.18 -6.47
C ALA A 57 -0.58 4.13 -5.71
N LEU A 58 -0.78 3.15 -4.82
CA LEU A 58 -1.97 3.09 -3.97
C LEU A 58 -2.09 4.31 -3.04
N ALA A 59 -0.98 4.78 -2.49
CA ALA A 59 -0.94 6.00 -1.69
C ALA A 59 -1.35 7.24 -2.51
N ILE A 60 -0.91 7.35 -3.78
CA ILE A 60 -1.33 8.42 -4.70
C ILE A 60 -2.84 8.36 -4.95
N PHE A 61 -3.41 7.18 -5.18
CA PHE A 61 -4.87 7.02 -5.27
C PHE A 61 -5.59 7.43 -3.97
N GLY A 62 -5.00 7.16 -2.80
CA GLY A 62 -5.50 7.66 -1.52
C GLY A 62 -5.51 9.18 -1.45
N MET A 63 -4.44 9.83 -1.91
CA MET A 63 -4.38 11.30 -1.99
C MET A 63 -5.47 11.86 -2.92
N LEU A 64 -5.76 11.17 -4.03
CA LEU A 64 -6.86 11.54 -4.92
C LEU A 64 -8.23 11.44 -4.20
N ALA A 65 -8.44 10.45 -3.34
CA ALA A 65 -9.64 10.32 -2.52
C ALA A 65 -9.81 11.47 -1.52
N LEU A 66 -8.70 12.08 -1.06
CA LEU A 66 -8.75 13.29 -0.24
C LEU A 66 -9.14 14.52 -1.07
N ALA A 67 -8.58 14.65 -2.28
CA ALA A 67 -8.81 15.77 -3.19
C ALA A 67 -10.19 15.75 -3.88
N MET A 68 -10.80 14.57 -4.05
CA MET A 68 -12.10 14.38 -4.72
C MET A 68 -13.13 13.77 -3.77
N PRO A 69 -13.80 14.57 -2.93
CA PRO A 69 -14.71 14.05 -1.90
C PRO A 69 -15.87 13.22 -2.48
N ALA A 70 -16.38 13.59 -3.66
CA ALA A 70 -17.43 12.85 -4.37
C ALA A 70 -17.01 11.42 -4.74
N MET A 71 -15.72 11.19 -5.02
CA MET A 71 -15.16 9.89 -5.39
C MET A 71 -14.51 9.16 -4.21
N ARG A 72 -14.53 9.73 -3.00
CA ARG A 72 -13.81 9.18 -1.85
C ARG A 72 -14.27 7.78 -1.47
N LYS A 73 -15.59 7.56 -1.39
CA LYS A 73 -16.15 6.25 -1.01
C LYS A 73 -15.70 5.11 -1.94
N PRO A 74 -15.90 5.19 -3.29
CA PRO A 74 -15.46 4.11 -4.17
C PRO A 74 -13.94 3.94 -4.17
N ILE A 75 -13.15 5.02 -4.14
CA ILE A 75 -11.68 4.92 -4.10
C ILE A 75 -11.22 4.23 -2.80
N CYS A 76 -11.73 4.65 -1.64
CA CYS A 76 -11.36 4.03 -0.36
C CYS A 76 -11.79 2.56 -0.25
N LEU A 77 -12.91 2.14 -0.88
CA LEU A 77 -13.27 0.72 -0.95
C LEU A 77 -12.26 -0.09 -1.78
N ILE A 78 -11.88 0.42 -2.96
CA ILE A 78 -10.87 -0.23 -3.81
C ILE A 78 -9.54 -0.33 -3.07
N LEU A 79 -9.11 0.75 -2.41
CA LEU A 79 -7.89 0.78 -1.61
C LEU A 79 -7.95 -0.20 -0.43
N SER A 80 -9.08 -0.30 0.27
CA SER A 80 -9.25 -1.26 1.36
C SER A 80 -9.02 -2.69 0.88
N VAL A 81 -9.59 -3.07 -0.27
CA VAL A 81 -9.43 -4.43 -0.81
C VAL A 81 -8.00 -4.66 -1.31
N ALA A 82 -7.43 -3.69 -2.03
CA ALA A 82 -6.06 -3.80 -2.56
C ALA A 82 -5.02 -3.92 -1.44
N VAL A 83 -5.08 -3.02 -0.45
CA VAL A 83 -4.15 -3.01 0.69
C VAL A 83 -4.32 -4.26 1.56
N PHE A 84 -5.56 -4.72 1.78
CA PHE A 84 -5.80 -5.97 2.49
C PHE A 84 -5.18 -7.16 1.75
N SER A 85 -5.34 -7.21 0.42
CA SER A 85 -4.75 -8.26 -0.43
C SER A 85 -3.22 -8.24 -0.35
N CYS A 86 -2.59 -7.07 -0.36
CA CYS A 86 -1.14 -6.93 -0.15
C CYS A 86 -0.71 -7.47 1.23
N GLY A 87 -1.46 -7.15 2.29
CA GLY A 87 -1.23 -7.72 3.62
C GLY A 87 -1.38 -9.23 3.66
N ALA A 88 -2.41 -9.79 3.00
CA ALA A 88 -2.62 -11.24 2.92
C ALA A 88 -1.49 -11.95 2.16
N LEU A 89 -0.91 -11.34 1.13
CA LEU A 89 0.27 -11.87 0.45
C LEU A 89 1.50 -11.88 1.36
N ALA A 90 1.66 -10.88 2.23
CA ALA A 90 2.75 -10.86 3.20
C ALA A 90 2.64 -11.99 4.25
N LEU A 91 1.43 -12.45 4.60
CA LEU A 91 1.26 -13.65 5.43
C LEU A 91 1.86 -14.89 4.77
N LEU A 92 1.76 -15.03 3.44
CA LEU A 92 2.35 -16.16 2.71
C LEU A 92 3.88 -16.15 2.75
N LEU A 93 4.47 -14.97 2.99
CA LEU A 93 5.91 -14.78 3.16
C LEU A 93 6.34 -14.84 4.64
N ASN A 94 5.41 -15.11 5.57
CA ASN A 94 5.63 -15.10 7.02
C ASN A 94 6.09 -13.73 7.58
N GLU A 95 5.69 -12.64 6.91
CA GLU A 95 6.07 -11.27 7.24
C GLU A 95 4.99 -10.59 8.10
N TRP A 96 5.07 -10.71 9.42
CA TRP A 96 4.01 -10.23 10.32
C TRP A 96 3.88 -8.70 10.38
N ILE A 97 4.97 -7.96 10.21
CA ILE A 97 4.96 -6.48 10.28
C ILE A 97 4.09 -5.89 9.15
N PRO A 98 4.33 -6.20 7.85
CA PRO A 98 3.44 -5.77 6.78
C PRO A 98 1.99 -6.18 6.99
N VAL A 99 1.72 -7.37 7.51
CA VAL A 99 0.35 -7.87 7.73
C VAL A 99 -0.43 -6.97 8.67
N VAL A 100 0.14 -6.66 9.83
CA VAL A 100 -0.54 -5.83 10.85
C VAL A 100 -0.72 -4.40 10.34
N VAL A 101 0.32 -3.81 9.75
CA VAL A 101 0.29 -2.41 9.29
C VAL A 101 -0.63 -2.24 8.08
N MET A 102 -0.58 -3.17 7.10
CA MET A 102 -1.48 -3.14 5.94
C MET A 102 -2.92 -3.48 6.35
N GLY A 103 -3.12 -4.42 7.27
CA GLY A 103 -4.44 -4.70 7.83
C GLY A 103 -5.05 -3.47 8.50
N ALA A 104 -4.29 -2.77 9.33
CA ALA A 104 -4.72 -1.51 9.93
C ALA A 104 -5.01 -0.43 8.87
N GLY A 105 -4.16 -0.30 7.83
CA GLY A 105 -4.37 0.64 6.73
C GLY A 105 -5.65 0.33 5.94
N ALA A 106 -5.91 -0.94 5.65
CA ALA A 106 -7.13 -1.39 4.99
C ALA A 106 -8.38 -1.06 5.81
N LEU A 107 -8.36 -1.31 7.12
CA LEU A 107 -9.45 -0.96 8.03
C LEU A 107 -9.69 0.56 8.09
N LEU A 108 -8.63 1.36 8.05
CA LEU A 108 -8.74 2.82 8.00
C LEU A 108 -9.38 3.31 6.69
N PHE A 109 -9.02 2.72 5.54
CA PHE A 109 -9.70 3.02 4.28
C PHE A 109 -11.16 2.56 4.28
N LEU A 110 -11.45 1.39 4.87
CA LEU A 110 -12.82 0.90 5.02
C LEU A 110 -13.67 1.84 5.89
N ALA A 111 -13.12 2.28 7.03
CA ALA A 111 -13.75 3.27 7.90
C ALA A 111 -13.97 4.60 7.17
N ALA A 112 -13.00 5.04 6.37
CA ALA A 112 -13.14 6.23 5.54
C ALA A 112 -14.30 6.10 4.54
N ALA A 113 -14.46 4.93 3.91
CA ALA A 113 -15.55 4.67 2.97
C ALA A 113 -16.94 4.73 3.64
N PHE A 114 -17.11 4.12 4.82
CA PHE A 114 -18.41 4.08 5.52
C PHE A 114 -18.76 5.37 6.26
N THR A 115 -17.76 6.15 6.68
CA THR A 115 -17.99 7.46 7.33
C THR A 115 -18.06 8.62 6.34
N THR A 116 -17.97 8.33 5.04
CA THR A 116 -18.24 9.32 3.99
C THR A 116 -19.75 9.46 3.83
N THR A 117 -20.34 10.51 4.41
CA THR A 117 -21.77 10.82 4.27
C THR A 117 -22.13 11.10 2.82
N ALA A 118 -23.24 10.52 2.36
CA ALA A 118 -23.78 10.67 1.01
C ALA A 118 -24.17 12.12 0.61
N GLY A 119 -24.03 13.10 1.51
CA GLY A 119 -24.45 14.50 1.30
C GLY A 119 -23.47 15.40 0.53
N GLN A 120 -22.42 14.86 -0.10
CA GLN A 120 -21.52 15.64 -0.98
C GLN A 120 -21.79 15.40 -2.48
N SER A 121 -22.94 14.82 -2.83
CA SER A 121 -23.33 14.47 -4.20
C SER A 121 -24.26 15.47 -4.90
N GLU A 122 -24.50 16.68 -4.36
CA GLU A 122 -25.17 17.74 -5.12
C GLU A 122 -24.17 18.81 -5.56
N PRO A 123 -23.73 18.80 -6.83
CA PRO A 123 -23.38 20.05 -7.50
C PRO A 123 -24.67 20.86 -7.71
N ARG A 124 -24.74 22.04 -7.10
CA ARG A 124 -25.57 23.14 -7.62
C ARG A 124 -24.88 23.75 -8.84
#